data_AF-A0A523QHR3-F1
#
_entry.id   AF-A0A523QHR3-F1
#
_cell.length_a   1.000
_cell.length_b   1.000
_cell.length_c   1.000
_cell.angle_alpha   90.00
_cell.angle_beta   90.00
_cell.angle_gamma   90.00
#
_symmetry.space_group_name_H-M   'P 1'
#
loop_
_entity.id
_entity.type
_entity.pdbx_description
1 polymer ?
#
loop_
_entity_poly.entity_id
_entity_poly.type
_entity_poly.pdbx_seq_one_letter_code
_entity_poly.pdbx_strand_id
1 'polypeptide(L)'
;LSGNVGKESSGVNPLRGQNNVQGACDMGALPNVYPGYQSVSEENVRKKFEHAWGVGLSQKVGLTAVEMMHAAEAGKVRAMYIMGENPFLSDPDINFTRKALRKLDFLVVQDIFPTETSEYADVILPAASFAEKEGTFTNTERRVQRIKKAIEVPGEAKADWEIISDLAAKLGYPMKYRDSSQIMDEIASVTPIYGGISYERLDEGGLQWPCPDRSHPGTKFLHQGRFTRGLGRFHPTPYREARELPDEDYPLILTTGRVLFHFHTGTMTRRVKGLEEIHPQGLVEIHPLDAEKLSLKDGDMARVISRRGRVVARVKVTEISPPGVVFMSFHFKEAAANLLTIDALDPVAKIPELKVCAVRVEKCTL
;
A
#
# COMPACT_ATOMS: atom_id res chain seq x y z
N LEU A 1 -15.82 -24.18 7.44
CA LEU A 1 -15.78 -25.66 7.31
C LEU A 1 -15.26 -26.31 8.59
N SER A 2 -14.08 -25.94 9.08
CA SER A 2 -13.46 -26.54 10.29
C SER A 2 -13.87 -25.94 11.65
N GLY A 3 -14.78 -24.96 11.69
CA GLY A 3 -15.21 -24.33 12.95
C GLY A 3 -14.15 -23.45 13.64
N ASN A 4 -13.17 -22.96 12.88
CA ASN A 4 -12.03 -22.13 13.32
C ASN A 4 -12.30 -20.61 13.18
N VAL A 5 -13.51 -20.12 13.47
CA VAL A 5 -13.85 -18.69 13.43
C VAL A 5 -14.67 -18.34 14.67
N GLY A 6 -14.52 -17.13 15.20
CA GLY A 6 -15.24 -16.68 16.40
C GLY A 6 -14.69 -17.25 17.71
N LYS A 7 -13.42 -17.67 17.71
CA LYS A 7 -12.71 -18.25 18.85
C LYS A 7 -11.34 -17.61 18.96
N GLU A 8 -10.87 -17.46 20.19
CA GLU A 8 -9.50 -17.03 20.48
C GLU A 8 -8.48 -18.03 19.91
N SER A 9 -7.30 -17.53 19.53
CA SER A 9 -6.21 -18.33 18.94
C SER A 9 -6.62 -19.13 17.70
N SER A 10 -7.58 -18.59 16.95
CA SER A 10 -8.15 -19.17 15.73
C SER A 10 -8.41 -18.06 14.70
N GLY A 11 -9.19 -18.36 13.66
CA GLY A 11 -9.61 -17.39 12.66
C GLY A 11 -8.81 -17.42 11.36
N VAL A 12 -9.14 -16.45 10.51
CA VAL A 12 -8.46 -16.19 9.24
C VAL A 12 -7.79 -14.83 9.38
N ASN A 13 -6.45 -14.83 9.36
CA ASN A 13 -5.65 -13.67 9.74
C ASN A 13 -4.83 -13.18 8.55
N PRO A 14 -5.32 -12.20 7.77
CA PRO A 14 -4.50 -11.59 6.73
C PRO A 14 -3.40 -10.75 7.38
N LEU A 15 -2.13 -11.11 7.14
CA LEU A 15 -0.99 -10.31 7.60
C LEU A 15 -0.88 -9.05 6.76
N ARG A 16 -1.34 -7.93 7.34
CA ARG A 16 -1.26 -6.60 6.71
C ARG A 16 0.20 -6.14 6.69
N GLY A 17 0.65 -5.60 5.56
CA GLY A 17 2.07 -5.33 5.32
C GLY A 17 2.60 -4.02 5.91
N GLN A 18 1.95 -2.88 5.64
CA GLN A 18 2.38 -1.58 6.16
C GLN A 18 1.81 -1.31 7.55
N ASN A 19 2.55 -0.54 8.34
CA ASN A 19 2.24 -0.20 9.73
C ASN A 19 0.81 0.31 9.96
N ASN A 20 0.24 1.03 8.99
CA ASN A 20 -1.08 1.65 9.10
C ASN A 20 -2.00 1.37 7.91
N VAL A 21 -1.73 0.35 7.09
CA VAL A 21 -2.66 0.02 5.98
C VAL A 21 -4.05 -0.32 6.52
N GLN A 22 -4.12 -0.94 7.70
CA GLN A 22 -5.39 -1.21 8.37
C GLN A 22 -6.09 0.11 8.74
N GLY A 23 -5.37 1.06 9.36
CA GLY A 23 -5.95 2.35 9.74
C GLY A 23 -6.33 3.22 8.55
N ALA A 24 -5.53 3.26 7.48
CA ALA A 24 -5.89 3.96 6.25
C ALA A 24 -7.20 3.42 5.65
N CYS A 25 -7.35 2.09 5.56
CA CYS A 25 -8.61 1.47 5.16
C CYS A 25 -9.76 1.81 6.14
N ASP A 26 -9.51 1.79 7.45
CA ASP A 26 -10.51 2.15 8.46
C ASP A 26 -10.98 3.59 8.27
N MET A 27 -10.11 4.51 7.87
CA MET A 27 -10.41 5.93 7.68
C MET A 27 -10.98 6.24 6.29
N GLY A 28 -11.33 5.22 5.50
CA GLY A 28 -11.94 5.44 4.18
C GLY A 28 -10.96 5.94 3.13
N ALA A 29 -9.65 5.64 3.26
CA ALA A 29 -8.69 5.77 2.15
C ALA A 29 -8.92 4.66 1.10
N LEU A 30 -10.16 4.52 0.67
CA LEU A 30 -10.71 3.55 -0.26
C LEU A 30 -11.80 4.25 -1.07
N PRO A 31 -11.90 4.03 -2.39
CA PRO A 31 -12.76 4.83 -3.26
C PRO A 31 -14.27 4.60 -3.05
N ASN A 32 -14.66 3.59 -2.26
CA ASN A 32 -16.02 3.11 -2.16
C ASN A 32 -16.63 3.21 -0.75
N VAL A 33 -15.88 3.66 0.26
CA VAL A 33 -16.36 3.74 1.64
C VAL A 33 -15.88 5.02 2.35
N TYR A 34 -16.71 5.52 3.25
CA TYR A 34 -16.33 6.46 4.31
C TYR A 34 -15.61 5.72 5.46
N PRO A 35 -15.08 6.45 6.47
CA PRO A 35 -14.53 5.83 7.68
C PRO A 35 -15.45 4.76 8.28
N GLY A 36 -14.87 3.64 8.73
CA GLY A 36 -15.59 2.50 9.30
C GLY A 36 -16.22 1.56 8.27
N TYR A 37 -15.72 1.54 7.03
CA TYR A 37 -16.21 0.69 5.94
C TYR A 37 -17.68 0.96 5.58
N GLN A 38 -18.11 2.20 5.73
CA GLN A 38 -19.49 2.60 5.49
C GLN A 38 -19.64 3.03 4.02
N SER A 39 -20.44 2.31 3.24
CA SER A 39 -20.50 2.48 1.78
C SER A 39 -20.90 3.89 1.35
N VAL A 40 -20.20 4.46 0.36
CA VAL A 40 -20.57 5.76 -0.24
C VAL A 40 -21.90 5.71 -1.01
N SER A 41 -22.33 4.52 -1.42
CA SER A 41 -23.58 4.31 -2.16
C SER A 41 -24.82 4.24 -1.25
N GLU A 42 -24.64 4.12 0.07
CA GLU A 42 -25.74 4.05 1.03
C GLU A 42 -26.21 5.46 1.42
N GLU A 43 -27.47 5.78 1.10
CA GLU A 43 -28.01 7.13 1.29
C GLU A 43 -27.96 7.62 2.74
N ASN A 44 -28.35 6.76 3.69
CA ASN A 44 -28.35 7.12 5.12
C ASN A 44 -26.94 7.37 5.65
N VAL A 45 -25.96 6.58 5.18
CA VAL A 45 -24.55 6.80 5.51
C VAL A 45 -24.10 8.13 4.95
N ARG A 46 -24.34 8.38 3.65
CA ARG A 46 -23.97 9.63 3.00
C ARG A 46 -24.56 10.85 3.72
N LYS A 47 -25.88 10.85 4.00
CA LYS A 47 -26.55 11.96 4.70
C LYS A 47 -25.94 12.27 6.06
N LYS A 48 -25.48 11.25 6.79
CA LYS A 48 -24.77 11.44 8.06
C LYS A 48 -23.46 12.21 7.87
N PHE A 49 -22.65 11.86 6.86
CA PHE A 49 -21.40 12.56 6.57
C PHE A 49 -21.64 13.95 5.96
N GLU A 50 -22.66 14.11 5.11
CA GLU A 50 -23.08 15.42 4.60
C GLU A 50 -23.50 16.36 5.73
N HIS A 51 -24.22 15.84 6.73
CA HIS A 51 -24.59 16.60 7.92
C HIS A 51 -23.37 16.98 8.77
N ALA A 52 -22.45 16.04 9.00
CA ALA A 52 -21.25 16.26 9.80
C ALA A 52 -20.30 17.29 9.16
N TRP A 53 -20.16 17.27 7.82
CA TRP A 53 -19.20 18.11 7.09
C TRP A 53 -19.84 19.32 6.39
N GLY A 54 -21.17 19.45 6.42
CA GLY A 54 -21.87 20.61 5.85
C GLY A 54 -21.76 20.75 4.33
N VAL A 55 -21.46 19.67 3.61
CA VAL A 55 -21.27 19.66 2.15
C VAL A 55 -21.98 18.47 1.52
N GLY A 56 -22.47 18.62 0.28
CA GLY A 56 -23.03 17.51 -0.49
C GLY A 56 -21.93 16.55 -0.96
N LEU A 57 -22.20 15.24 -0.89
CA LEU A 57 -21.21 14.20 -1.20
C LEU A 57 -21.65 13.31 -2.36
N SER A 58 -20.66 12.80 -3.10
CA SER A 58 -20.91 11.91 -4.24
C SER A 58 -21.38 10.53 -3.78
N GLN A 59 -22.35 9.95 -4.51
CA GLN A 59 -22.70 8.52 -4.41
C GLN A 59 -21.90 7.61 -5.33
N LYS A 60 -21.06 8.19 -6.20
CA LYS A 60 -20.27 7.43 -7.17
C LYS A 60 -19.00 6.93 -6.50
N VAL A 61 -18.74 5.63 -6.64
CA VAL A 61 -17.46 5.03 -6.27
C VAL A 61 -16.34 5.67 -7.11
N GLY A 62 -15.25 6.05 -6.44
CA GLY A 62 -14.05 6.60 -7.07
C GLY A 62 -13.24 5.55 -7.84
N LEU A 63 -12.11 5.98 -8.40
CA LEU A 63 -11.16 5.08 -9.07
C LEU A 63 -10.20 4.47 -8.03
N THR A 64 -9.78 3.23 -8.25
CA THR A 64 -8.66 2.63 -7.51
C THR A 64 -7.31 3.19 -8.01
N ALA A 65 -6.22 3.04 -7.24
CA ALA A 65 -4.91 3.59 -7.60
C ALA A 65 -4.43 3.21 -9.02
N VAL A 66 -4.53 1.93 -9.40
CA VAL A 66 -4.14 1.50 -10.76
C VAL A 66 -5.10 2.07 -11.83
N GLU A 67 -6.40 2.11 -11.55
CA GLU A 67 -7.38 2.74 -12.45
C GLU A 67 -7.15 4.25 -12.59
N MET A 68 -6.65 4.93 -11.56
CA MET A 68 -6.23 6.34 -11.65
C MET A 68 -5.09 6.51 -12.63
N MET A 69 -4.08 5.62 -12.63
CA MET A 69 -2.99 5.65 -13.61
C MET A 69 -3.49 5.41 -15.04
N HIS A 70 -4.39 4.43 -15.23
CA HIS A 70 -5.02 4.23 -16.54
C HIS A 70 -5.84 5.44 -16.99
N ALA A 71 -6.57 6.07 -16.07
CA ALA A 71 -7.35 7.25 -16.37
C ALA A 71 -6.47 8.48 -16.67
N ALA A 72 -5.32 8.62 -16.01
CA ALA A 72 -4.32 9.64 -16.35
C ALA A 72 -3.75 9.44 -17.75
N GLU A 73 -3.35 8.20 -18.08
CA GLU A 73 -2.84 7.89 -19.41
C GLU A 73 -3.89 8.18 -20.51
N ALA A 74 -5.17 7.87 -20.23
CA ALA A 74 -6.27 8.17 -21.11
C ALA A 74 -6.73 9.65 -21.11
N GLY A 75 -6.10 10.53 -20.33
CA GLY A 75 -6.47 11.95 -20.21
C GLY A 75 -7.80 12.22 -19.48
N LYS A 76 -8.35 11.23 -18.77
CA LYS A 76 -9.58 11.33 -17.97
C LYS A 76 -9.33 11.86 -16.56
N VAL A 77 -8.15 11.59 -16.01
CA VAL A 77 -7.65 12.24 -14.79
C VAL A 77 -6.58 13.23 -15.21
N ARG A 78 -6.80 14.51 -14.89
CA ARG A 78 -5.91 15.62 -15.28
C ARG A 78 -4.97 16.07 -14.17
N ALA A 79 -5.34 15.80 -12.91
CA ALA A 79 -4.53 16.15 -11.77
C ALA A 79 -4.54 15.04 -10.71
N MET A 80 -3.45 14.89 -9.97
CA MET A 80 -3.34 13.96 -8.83
C MET A 80 -2.65 14.60 -7.64
N TYR A 81 -3.06 14.16 -6.45
CA TYR A 81 -2.38 14.44 -5.19
C TYR A 81 -1.92 13.10 -4.61
N ILE A 82 -0.61 12.86 -4.62
CA ILE A 82 -0.01 11.63 -4.11
C ILE A 82 0.62 11.93 -2.75
N MET A 83 0.16 11.24 -1.70
CA MET A 83 0.62 11.47 -0.32
C MET A 83 1.26 10.21 0.24
N GLY A 84 2.55 10.28 0.58
CA GLY A 84 3.29 9.21 1.24
C GLY A 84 3.42 7.92 0.41
N GLU A 85 3.37 8.03 -0.92
CA GLU A 85 3.45 6.90 -1.83
C GLU A 85 4.43 7.16 -2.99
N ASN A 86 4.98 6.07 -3.53
CA ASN A 86 5.90 6.11 -4.67
C ASN A 86 5.44 5.15 -5.78
N PRO A 87 4.27 5.41 -6.41
CA PRO A 87 3.70 4.54 -7.42
C PRO A 87 4.62 4.32 -8.61
N PHE A 88 5.51 5.27 -8.94
CA PHE A 88 6.49 5.08 -10.00
C PHE A 88 7.29 3.77 -9.83
N LEU A 89 7.69 3.43 -8.60
CA LEU A 89 8.49 2.24 -8.32
C LEU A 89 7.64 1.07 -7.79
N SER A 90 6.52 1.34 -7.12
CA SER A 90 5.68 0.29 -6.51
C SER A 90 4.60 -0.29 -7.40
N ASP A 91 4.11 0.46 -8.38
CA ASP A 91 3.02 0.01 -9.27
C ASP A 91 3.57 -0.93 -10.36
N PRO A 92 2.75 -1.86 -10.86
CA PRO A 92 3.14 -2.70 -12.00
C PRO A 92 3.40 -1.87 -13.25
N ASP A 93 4.17 -2.43 -14.18
CA ASP A 93 4.52 -1.78 -15.45
C ASP A 93 4.96 -0.32 -15.27
N ILE A 94 6.17 -0.15 -14.74
CA ILE A 94 6.80 1.19 -14.56
C ILE A 94 6.80 2.00 -15.87
N ASN A 95 6.86 1.35 -17.04
CA ASN A 95 6.82 2.05 -18.31
C ASN A 95 5.45 2.68 -18.58
N PHE A 96 4.38 1.99 -18.20
CA PHE A 96 3.02 2.53 -18.21
C PHE A 96 2.86 3.66 -17.19
N THR A 97 3.24 3.44 -15.93
CA THR A 97 3.13 4.45 -14.86
C THR A 97 3.86 5.73 -15.21
N ARG A 98 5.07 5.62 -15.78
CA ARG A 98 5.83 6.77 -16.29
C ARG A 98 5.08 7.57 -17.37
N LYS A 99 4.38 6.90 -18.29
CA LYS A 99 3.57 7.58 -19.31
C LYS A 99 2.36 8.27 -18.69
N ALA A 100 1.70 7.62 -17.73
CA ALA A 100 0.55 8.16 -17.02
C ALA A 100 0.92 9.45 -16.25
N LEU A 101 1.99 9.40 -15.45
CA LEU A 101 2.45 10.56 -14.67
C LEU A 101 2.79 11.76 -15.56
N ARG A 102 3.43 11.54 -16.72
CA ARG A 102 3.76 12.61 -17.68
C ARG A 102 2.55 13.23 -18.40
N LYS A 103 1.40 12.56 -18.39
CA LYS A 103 0.17 13.05 -19.03
C LYS A 103 -0.71 13.87 -18.10
N LEU A 104 -0.41 13.89 -16.81
CA LEU A 104 -1.07 14.80 -15.87
C LEU A 104 -0.73 16.24 -16.22
N ASP A 105 -1.72 17.12 -16.10
CA ASP A 105 -1.51 18.56 -16.21
C ASP A 105 -1.05 19.18 -14.88
N PHE A 106 -1.29 18.48 -13.77
CA PHE A 106 -0.86 18.91 -12.45
C PHE A 106 -0.67 17.74 -11.47
N LEU A 107 0.52 17.61 -10.89
CA LEU A 107 0.85 16.60 -9.91
C LEU A 107 1.41 17.23 -8.63
N VAL A 108 0.74 16.97 -7.51
CA VAL A 108 1.23 17.26 -6.16
C VAL A 108 1.78 15.99 -5.54
N VAL A 109 3.00 16.04 -5.00
CA VAL A 109 3.59 14.97 -4.19
C VAL A 109 3.85 15.49 -2.79
N GLN A 110 3.19 14.89 -1.80
CA GLN A 110 3.45 15.12 -0.38
C GLN A 110 4.23 13.93 0.18
N ASP A 111 5.49 14.13 0.53
CA ASP A 111 6.37 13.07 1.01
C ASP A 111 7.40 13.62 2.02
N ILE A 112 8.01 12.72 2.76
CA ILE A 112 9.09 13.01 3.71
C ILE A 112 10.47 13.02 3.01
N PHE A 113 10.58 12.41 1.82
CA PHE A 113 11.80 12.41 1.01
C PHE A 113 11.50 12.55 -0.48
N PRO A 114 12.45 13.05 -1.29
CA PRO A 114 12.37 12.90 -2.74
C PRO A 114 12.33 11.42 -3.14
N THR A 115 11.44 11.12 -4.09
CA THR A 115 11.18 9.80 -4.67
C THR A 115 11.17 9.87 -6.20
N GLU A 116 11.19 8.72 -6.86
CA GLU A 116 11.06 8.65 -8.32
C GLU A 116 9.72 9.23 -8.81
N THR A 117 8.66 9.14 -8.00
CA THR A 117 7.39 9.80 -8.31
C THR A 117 7.49 11.32 -8.22
N SER A 118 8.23 11.85 -7.23
CA SER A 118 8.40 13.31 -7.05
C SER A 118 9.15 13.98 -8.20
N GLU A 119 9.93 13.25 -8.99
CA GLU A 119 10.60 13.77 -10.19
C GLU A 119 9.62 14.24 -11.28
N TYR A 120 8.35 13.81 -11.20
CA TYR A 120 7.29 14.20 -12.12
C TYR A 120 6.35 15.26 -11.54
N ALA A 121 6.56 15.67 -10.27
CA ALA A 121 5.66 16.57 -9.57
C ALA A 121 5.84 18.02 -10.00
N ASP A 122 4.74 18.75 -10.14
CA ASP A 122 4.74 20.20 -10.30
C ASP A 122 4.94 20.89 -8.94
N VAL A 123 4.43 20.28 -7.86
CA VAL A 123 4.55 20.77 -6.49
C VAL A 123 4.93 19.64 -5.56
N ILE A 124 5.96 19.87 -4.75
CA ILE A 124 6.35 18.97 -3.65
C ILE A 124 6.02 19.66 -2.32
N LEU A 125 5.28 18.98 -1.45
CA LEU A 125 4.92 19.46 -0.12
C LEU A 125 5.64 18.60 0.94
N PRO A 126 6.58 19.17 1.72
CA PRO A 126 7.36 18.40 2.68
C PRO A 126 6.50 18.00 3.89
N ALA A 127 6.39 16.70 4.14
CA ALA A 127 5.67 16.14 5.28
C ALA A 127 6.60 15.79 6.44
N ALA A 128 6.06 15.79 7.66
CA ALA A 128 6.75 15.36 8.87
C ALA A 128 6.80 13.82 8.97
N SER A 129 7.95 13.28 9.40
CA SER A 129 8.13 11.85 9.65
C SER A 129 7.38 11.38 10.91
N PHE A 130 7.32 10.07 11.14
CA PHE A 130 6.58 9.50 12.27
C PHE A 130 7.09 9.97 13.65
N ALA A 131 8.38 10.31 13.75
CA ALA A 131 9.00 10.76 15.01
C ALA A 131 8.79 12.27 15.25
N GLU A 132 8.34 13.00 14.25
CA GLU A 132 8.19 14.46 14.26
C GLU A 132 6.74 14.89 14.52
N LYS A 133 5.79 13.95 14.48
CA LYS A 133 4.36 14.19 14.64
C LYS A 133 3.72 13.23 15.63
N GLU A 134 2.53 13.58 16.09
CA GLU A 134 1.67 12.71 16.89
C GLU A 134 0.43 12.29 16.11
N GLY A 135 -0.19 11.19 16.54
CA GLY A 135 -1.21 10.53 15.75
C GLY A 135 -1.56 9.15 16.30
N THR A 136 -2.11 8.31 15.43
CA THR A 136 -2.31 6.89 15.71
C THR A 136 -1.96 6.01 14.51
N PHE A 137 -1.49 4.80 14.79
CA PHE A 137 -1.45 3.71 13.81
C PHE A 137 -2.38 2.58 14.23
N THR A 138 -3.04 1.97 13.26
CA THR A 138 -3.82 0.75 13.44
C THR A 138 -3.07 -0.41 12.79
N ASN A 139 -2.68 -1.39 13.61
CA ASN A 139 -1.86 -2.53 13.17
C ASN A 139 -2.70 -3.69 12.57
N THR A 140 -2.04 -4.81 12.23
CA THR A 140 -2.68 -5.98 11.59
C THR A 140 -3.79 -6.64 12.42
N GLU A 141 -3.76 -6.49 13.75
CA GLU A 141 -4.79 -7.05 14.65
C GLU A 141 -5.88 -6.03 15.01
N ARG A 142 -5.97 -4.93 14.25
CA ARG A 142 -6.91 -3.80 14.42
C ARG A 142 -6.65 -2.96 15.67
N ARG A 143 -5.48 -3.09 16.29
CA ARG A 143 -5.14 -2.29 17.47
C ARG A 143 -4.73 -0.90 17.03
N VAL A 144 -5.51 0.09 17.44
CA VAL A 144 -5.19 1.51 17.36
C VAL A 144 -4.20 1.83 18.47
N GLN A 145 -3.06 2.39 18.11
CA GLN A 145 -1.96 2.70 19.02
C GLN A 145 -1.53 4.15 18.81
N ARG A 146 -1.32 4.89 19.89
CA ARG A 146 -0.88 6.28 19.84
C ARG A 146 0.60 6.36 19.46
N ILE A 147 0.93 7.28 18.55
CA ILE A 147 2.30 7.74 18.29
C ILE A 147 2.48 9.12 18.92
N LYS A 148 3.65 9.37 19.49
CA LYS A 148 4.00 10.62 20.15
C LYS A 148 5.17 11.25 19.41
N LYS A 149 5.12 12.57 19.28
CA LYS A 149 6.24 13.37 18.78
C LYS A 149 7.45 13.16 19.70
N ALA A 150 8.59 12.83 19.10
CA ALA A 150 9.85 12.58 19.78
C ALA A 150 10.92 13.62 19.44
N ILE A 151 10.85 14.22 18.24
CA ILE A 151 11.78 15.25 17.77
C ILE A 151 11.02 16.39 17.08
N GLU A 152 11.67 17.54 16.92
CA GLU A 152 11.10 18.68 16.20
C GLU A 152 11.05 18.45 14.69
N VAL A 153 10.04 19.06 14.05
CA VAL A 153 9.83 18.95 12.60
C VAL A 153 10.93 19.74 11.87
N PRO A 154 11.57 19.19 10.83
CA PRO A 154 12.65 19.88 10.13
C PRO A 154 12.13 20.93 9.15
N GLY A 155 12.77 22.10 9.13
CA GLY A 155 12.51 23.15 8.15
C GLY A 155 11.05 23.62 8.16
N GLU A 156 10.41 23.59 6.99
CA GLU A 156 9.00 23.99 6.80
C GLU A 156 8.05 22.78 6.71
N ALA A 157 8.54 21.57 7.03
CA ALA A 157 7.68 20.40 7.01
C ALA A 157 6.54 20.55 8.02
N LYS A 158 5.42 19.86 7.75
CA LYS A 158 4.24 19.85 8.61
C LYS A 158 3.67 18.44 8.72
N ALA A 159 2.86 18.15 9.73
CA ALA A 159 2.11 16.92 9.73
C ALA A 159 1.15 16.88 8.53
N ASP A 160 0.92 15.70 7.96
CA ASP A 160 0.15 15.57 6.71
C ASP A 160 -1.24 16.22 6.80
N TRP A 161 -1.91 16.08 7.94
CA TRP A 161 -3.24 16.64 8.18
C TRP A 161 -3.24 18.17 8.25
N GLU A 162 -2.15 18.80 8.67
CA GLU A 162 -2.00 20.26 8.69
C GLU A 162 -1.91 20.79 7.26
N ILE A 163 -1.14 20.12 6.40
CA ILE A 163 -1.00 20.48 4.98
C ILE A 163 -2.36 20.38 4.28
N ILE A 164 -3.09 19.28 4.50
CA ILE A 164 -4.42 19.08 3.92
C ILE A 164 -5.41 20.12 4.47
N SER A 165 -5.36 20.44 5.77
CA SER A 165 -6.22 21.46 6.39
C SER A 165 -5.98 22.85 5.81
N ASP A 166 -4.71 23.25 5.68
CA ASP A 166 -4.31 24.52 5.07
C ASP A 166 -4.74 24.60 3.61
N LEU A 167 -4.59 23.52 2.84
CA LEU A 167 -5.02 23.45 1.45
C LEU A 167 -6.54 23.56 1.33
N ALA A 168 -7.30 22.81 2.13
CA ALA A 168 -8.75 22.86 2.14
C ALA A 168 -9.27 24.28 2.44
N ALA A 169 -8.68 24.95 3.45
CA ALA A 169 -9.01 26.32 3.79
C ALA A 169 -8.75 27.29 2.63
N LYS A 170 -7.63 27.15 1.92
CA LYS A 170 -7.31 27.94 0.72
C LYS A 170 -8.25 27.67 -0.46
N LEU A 171 -8.82 26.46 -0.54
CA LEU A 171 -9.82 26.08 -1.54
C LEU A 171 -11.26 26.48 -1.14
N GLY A 172 -11.45 27.14 0.01
CA GLY A 172 -12.74 27.67 0.44
C GLY A 172 -13.53 26.77 1.39
N TYR A 173 -12.95 25.67 1.88
CA TYR A 173 -13.54 24.83 2.92
C TYR A 173 -12.76 24.99 4.24
N PRO A 174 -13.28 25.72 5.24
CA PRO A 174 -12.59 25.92 6.51
C PRO A 174 -12.39 24.60 7.26
N MET A 175 -11.16 24.10 7.28
CA MET A 175 -10.77 22.91 8.01
C MET A 175 -9.67 23.28 8.99
N LYS A 176 -9.97 23.22 10.29
CA LYS A 176 -9.05 23.65 11.34
C LYS A 176 -9.14 22.72 12.54
N TYR A 177 -8.02 22.09 12.84
CA TYR A 177 -7.82 21.29 14.05
C TYR A 177 -6.64 21.86 14.81
N ARG A 178 -6.72 21.85 16.14
CA ARG A 178 -5.62 22.22 17.02
C ARG A 178 -4.56 21.12 17.07
N ASP A 179 -5.02 19.87 17.10
CA ASP A 179 -4.20 18.68 17.23
C ASP A 179 -4.95 17.46 16.65
N SER A 180 -4.26 16.33 16.50
CA SER A 180 -4.81 15.10 15.93
C SER A 180 -5.80 14.38 16.84
N SER A 181 -5.94 14.78 18.13
CA SER A 181 -6.96 14.22 19.02
C SER A 181 -8.35 14.72 18.65
N GLN A 182 -8.48 15.97 18.19
CA GLN A 182 -9.76 16.50 17.69
C GLN A 182 -10.24 15.77 16.43
N ILE A 183 -9.30 15.38 15.56
CA ILE A 183 -9.61 14.56 14.37
C ILE A 183 -10.11 13.17 14.81
N MET A 184 -9.49 12.56 15.83
CA MET A 184 -9.97 11.30 16.39
C MET A 184 -11.36 11.41 17.03
N ASP A 185 -11.63 12.49 17.75
CA ASP A 185 -12.96 12.74 18.33
C ASP A 185 -14.03 12.91 17.23
N GLU A 186 -13.71 13.61 16.13
CA GLU A 186 -14.59 13.69 14.97
C GLU A 186 -14.82 12.30 14.35
N ILE A 187 -13.75 11.52 14.13
CA ILE A 187 -13.82 10.14 13.64
C ILE A 187 -14.77 9.31 14.51
N ALA A 188 -14.58 9.32 15.84
CA ALA A 188 -15.40 8.58 16.78
C ALA A 188 -16.88 8.98 16.74
N SER A 189 -17.16 10.26 16.46
CA SER A 189 -18.53 10.77 16.35
C SER A 189 -19.30 10.25 15.12
N VAL A 190 -18.59 9.99 14.01
CA VAL A 190 -19.21 9.53 12.74
C VAL A 190 -18.96 8.06 12.41
N THR A 191 -18.10 7.38 13.19
CA THR A 191 -17.63 6.01 12.95
C THR A 191 -17.96 5.12 14.14
N PRO A 192 -19.11 4.42 14.14
CA PRO A 192 -19.57 3.66 15.31
C PRO A 192 -18.56 2.63 15.84
N ILE A 193 -17.81 1.97 14.96
CA ILE A 193 -16.78 1.00 15.39
C ILE A 193 -15.59 1.64 16.12
N TYR A 194 -15.44 2.96 16.05
CA TYR A 194 -14.44 3.77 16.76
C TYR A 194 -15.04 4.62 17.89
N GLY A 195 -16.35 4.53 18.18
CA GLY A 195 -17.05 5.46 19.09
C GLY A 195 -16.49 5.54 20.52
N GLY A 196 -15.78 4.50 20.97
CA GLY A 196 -15.06 4.47 22.23
C GLY A 196 -13.59 4.87 22.16
N ILE A 197 -13.01 5.03 20.97
CA ILE A 197 -11.59 5.36 20.81
C ILE A 197 -11.39 6.85 21.07
N SER A 198 -10.44 7.16 21.94
CA SER A 198 -9.98 8.52 22.23
C SER A 198 -8.53 8.47 22.70
N TYR A 199 -7.78 9.57 22.54
CA TYR A 199 -6.35 9.58 22.84
C TYR A 199 -6.02 9.19 24.29
N GLU A 200 -6.84 9.65 25.23
CA GLU A 200 -6.74 9.30 26.66
C GLU A 200 -6.73 7.78 26.89
N ARG A 201 -7.54 7.04 26.14
CA ARG A 201 -7.65 5.57 26.28
C ARG A 201 -6.57 4.80 25.54
N LEU A 202 -5.78 5.45 24.69
CA LEU A 202 -4.74 4.79 23.90
C LEU A 202 -3.38 4.75 24.60
N ASP A 203 -3.19 5.51 25.67
CA ASP A 203 -1.93 5.54 26.43
C ASP A 203 -1.65 4.22 27.18
N GLU A 204 -2.67 3.37 27.38
CA GLU A 204 -2.55 2.03 27.99
C GLU A 204 -2.33 0.90 26.96
N GLY A 205 -1.46 1.13 25.98
CA GLY A 205 -1.08 0.11 24.98
C GLY A 205 -2.05 -0.06 23.81
N GLY A 206 -3.09 0.77 23.72
CA GLY A 206 -3.98 0.86 22.56
C GLY A 206 -5.18 -0.11 22.55
N LEU A 207 -6.16 0.16 21.70
CA LEU A 207 -7.46 -0.53 21.67
C LEU A 207 -7.71 -1.20 20.32
N GLN A 208 -8.25 -2.42 20.33
CA GLN A 208 -8.70 -3.10 19.12
C GLN A 208 -10.13 -2.69 18.78
N TRP A 209 -10.36 -2.17 17.57
CA TRP A 209 -11.72 -1.95 17.11
C TRP A 209 -12.36 -3.29 16.64
N PRO A 210 -13.69 -3.44 16.72
CA PRO A 210 -14.68 -2.46 17.19
C PRO A 210 -14.56 -2.07 18.68
N CYS A 211 -14.78 -0.80 18.96
CA CYS A 211 -14.89 -0.24 20.31
C CYS A 211 -16.02 0.79 20.25
N PRO A 212 -17.28 0.37 20.44
CA PRO A 212 -18.45 1.21 20.16
C PRO A 212 -18.63 2.38 21.13
N ASP A 213 -18.18 2.24 22.38
CA ASP A 213 -18.36 3.24 23.42
C ASP A 213 -17.18 3.28 24.40
N ARG A 214 -17.14 4.33 25.23
CA ARG A 214 -16.02 4.60 26.16
C ARG A 214 -15.84 3.56 27.26
N SER A 215 -16.86 2.75 27.56
CA SER A 215 -16.79 1.65 28.53
C SER A 215 -16.32 0.33 27.91
N HIS A 216 -16.40 0.19 26.58
CA HIS A 216 -16.06 -1.06 25.90
C HIS A 216 -14.53 -1.30 25.88
N PRO A 217 -14.01 -2.47 26.29
CA PRO A 217 -12.56 -2.75 26.40
C PRO A 217 -11.84 -2.99 25.06
N GLY A 218 -12.47 -2.64 23.94
CA GLY A 218 -12.08 -3.11 22.59
C GLY A 218 -12.45 -4.58 22.30
N THR A 219 -12.30 -5.01 21.04
CA THR A 219 -12.68 -6.34 20.56
C THR A 219 -11.45 -7.16 20.12
N LYS A 220 -11.04 -8.10 20.99
CA LYS A 220 -9.85 -8.95 20.79
C LYS A 220 -9.90 -9.79 19.52
N PHE A 221 -11.01 -10.50 19.30
CA PHE A 221 -11.25 -11.29 18.10
C PHE A 221 -12.68 -11.08 17.60
N LEU A 222 -12.89 -11.26 16.30
CA LEU A 222 -14.17 -10.99 15.65
C LEU A 222 -15.06 -12.23 15.62
N HIS A 223 -16.35 -11.99 15.40
CA HIS A 223 -17.37 -13.01 15.14
C HIS A 223 -17.61 -13.99 16.29
N GLN A 224 -17.38 -13.55 17.53
CA GLN A 224 -17.78 -14.32 18.71
C GLN A 224 -19.30 -14.54 18.69
N GLY A 225 -19.73 -15.81 18.70
CA GLY A 225 -21.14 -16.21 18.66
C GLY A 225 -21.82 -16.05 17.30
N ARG A 226 -21.62 -14.94 16.58
CA ARG A 226 -22.30 -14.65 15.30
C ARG A 226 -21.39 -13.89 14.33
N PHE A 227 -21.48 -14.20 13.03
CA PHE A 227 -20.82 -13.40 12.00
C PHE A 227 -21.45 -12.01 11.93
N THR A 228 -20.68 -10.99 11.54
CA THR A 228 -21.19 -9.60 11.42
C THR A 228 -22.40 -9.51 10.49
N ARG A 229 -22.41 -10.32 9.43
CA ARG A 229 -23.52 -10.42 8.47
C ARG A 229 -24.67 -11.36 8.90
N GLY A 230 -24.63 -11.87 10.13
CA GLY A 230 -25.51 -12.92 10.62
C GLY A 230 -24.90 -14.31 10.49
N LEU A 231 -25.04 -14.96 9.33
CA LEU A 231 -24.52 -16.32 9.08
C LEU A 231 -23.29 -16.28 8.16
N GLY A 232 -22.42 -17.28 8.30
CA GLY A 232 -21.31 -17.49 7.36
C GLY A 232 -21.84 -17.82 5.97
N ARG A 233 -21.17 -17.32 4.92
CA ARG A 233 -21.51 -17.60 3.53
C ARG A 233 -20.44 -18.51 2.93
N PHE A 234 -20.81 -19.72 2.54
CA PHE A 234 -19.94 -20.58 1.74
C PHE A 234 -19.87 -20.06 0.30
N HIS A 235 -18.68 -20.08 -0.27
CA HIS A 235 -18.43 -19.64 -1.64
C HIS A 235 -17.47 -20.62 -2.33
N PRO A 236 -17.93 -21.43 -3.29
CA PRO A 236 -17.04 -22.27 -4.08
C PRO A 236 -16.21 -21.37 -5.01
N THR A 237 -14.90 -21.58 -5.05
CA THR A 237 -13.98 -20.82 -5.90
C THR A 237 -13.28 -21.78 -6.85
N PRO A 238 -13.59 -21.77 -8.16
CA PRO A 238 -12.88 -22.61 -9.12
C PRO A 238 -11.45 -22.09 -9.32
N TYR A 239 -10.52 -23.00 -9.62
CA TYR A 239 -9.17 -22.62 -10.03
C TYR A 239 -9.21 -21.87 -11.36
N ARG A 240 -8.38 -20.83 -11.46
CA ARG A 240 -8.11 -20.10 -12.69
C ARG A 240 -6.60 -19.85 -12.76
N GLU A 241 -6.04 -20.03 -13.94
CA GLU A 241 -4.64 -19.73 -14.18
C GLU A 241 -4.34 -18.23 -14.05
N ALA A 242 -3.06 -17.95 -13.83
CA ALA A 242 -2.49 -16.61 -13.92
C ALA A 242 -2.76 -16.00 -15.30
N ARG A 243 -2.82 -14.68 -15.39
CA ARG A 243 -3.05 -13.97 -16.64
C ARG A 243 -1.88 -14.07 -17.61
N GLU A 244 -0.68 -14.29 -17.08
CA GLU A 244 0.53 -14.45 -17.87
C GLU A 244 1.33 -15.66 -17.41
N LEU A 245 1.25 -16.76 -18.16
CA LEU A 245 2.08 -17.95 -17.97
C LEU A 245 3.31 -17.93 -18.91
N PRO A 246 4.35 -18.72 -18.59
CA PRO A 246 5.51 -18.88 -19.47
C PRO A 246 5.14 -19.41 -20.87
N ASP A 247 5.94 -19.02 -21.85
CA ASP A 247 5.89 -19.52 -23.23
C ASP A 247 7.31 -19.74 -23.79
N GLU A 248 7.43 -20.01 -25.09
CA GLU A 248 8.72 -20.27 -25.74
C GLU A 248 9.69 -19.09 -25.67
N ASP A 249 9.17 -17.84 -25.73
CA ASP A 249 9.98 -16.62 -25.69
C ASP A 249 10.34 -16.20 -24.26
N TYR A 250 9.48 -16.53 -23.28
CA TYR A 250 9.60 -16.18 -21.87
C TYR A 250 9.37 -17.42 -20.98
N PRO A 251 10.35 -18.34 -20.90
CA PRO A 251 10.14 -19.69 -20.36
C PRO A 251 10.15 -19.80 -18.83
N LEU A 252 10.38 -18.70 -18.11
CA LEU A 252 10.48 -18.70 -16.65
C LEU A 252 9.38 -17.84 -16.02
N ILE A 253 8.97 -18.17 -14.79
CA ILE A 253 8.09 -17.34 -13.97
C ILE A 253 8.95 -16.40 -13.12
N LEU A 254 8.72 -15.11 -13.21
CA LEU A 254 9.15 -14.13 -12.22
C LEU A 254 8.11 -14.03 -11.11
N THR A 255 8.56 -14.21 -9.87
CA THR A 255 7.82 -13.80 -8.68
C THR A 255 8.55 -12.69 -7.96
N THR A 256 7.79 -11.76 -7.36
CA THR A 256 8.35 -10.62 -6.64
C THR A 256 8.08 -10.72 -5.16
N GLY A 257 9.02 -10.28 -4.34
CA GLY A 257 8.82 -10.25 -2.89
C GLY A 257 9.68 -9.23 -2.18
N ARG A 258 9.93 -9.51 -0.90
CA ARG A 258 10.61 -8.59 0.02
C ARG A 258 11.82 -9.26 0.64
N VAL A 259 12.77 -8.44 1.06
CA VAL A 259 13.90 -8.84 1.89
C VAL A 259 13.77 -8.21 3.26
N LEU A 260 14.44 -8.80 4.27
CA LEU A 260 14.32 -8.34 5.66
C LEU A 260 14.80 -6.90 5.86
N PHE A 261 15.92 -6.54 5.24
CA PHE A 261 16.66 -5.31 5.55
C PHE A 261 16.09 -4.06 4.88
N HIS A 262 15.23 -4.22 3.87
CA HIS A 262 14.65 -3.10 3.14
C HIS A 262 13.13 -3.13 3.13
N PHE A 263 12.53 -1.96 3.25
CA PHE A 263 11.09 -1.83 3.29
C PHE A 263 10.56 -1.16 2.01
N HIS A 264 9.59 -1.81 1.37
CA HIS A 264 8.85 -1.30 0.22
C HIS A 264 9.76 -0.73 -0.88
N THR A 265 9.61 0.53 -1.29
CA THR A 265 10.42 1.17 -2.33
C THR A 265 11.76 1.72 -1.81
N GLY A 266 12.18 1.33 -0.61
CA GLY A 266 13.50 1.65 -0.05
C GLY A 266 13.71 3.11 0.33
N THR A 267 12.68 3.97 0.24
CA THR A 267 12.78 5.43 0.42
C THR A 267 13.31 5.84 1.80
N MET A 268 13.05 5.02 2.82
CA MET A 268 13.57 5.19 4.18
C MET A 268 14.78 4.29 4.46
N THR A 269 14.64 2.97 4.29
CA THR A 269 15.63 1.99 4.77
C THR A 269 16.96 2.06 4.04
N ARG A 270 16.97 2.40 2.74
CA ARG A 270 18.21 2.54 1.96
C ARG A 270 19.04 3.77 2.32
N ARG A 271 18.47 4.69 3.11
CA ARG A 271 19.19 5.84 3.67
C ARG A 271 19.89 5.50 4.99
N VAL A 272 19.61 4.33 5.57
CA VAL A 272 20.24 3.86 6.80
C VAL A 272 21.50 3.09 6.42
N LYS A 273 22.67 3.68 6.70
CA LYS A 273 23.99 3.14 6.35
C LYS A 273 24.13 1.64 6.66
N GLY A 274 23.79 1.22 7.88
CA GLY A 274 23.92 -0.18 8.29
C GLY A 274 23.03 -1.15 7.51
N LEU A 275 21.82 -0.73 7.09
CA LEU A 275 20.93 -1.57 6.29
C LEU A 275 21.42 -1.68 4.84
N GLU A 276 21.89 -0.56 4.28
CA GLU A 276 22.44 -0.53 2.92
C GLU A 276 23.73 -1.36 2.81
N GLU A 277 24.60 -1.35 3.83
CA GLU A 277 25.80 -2.19 3.86
C GLU A 277 25.49 -3.70 3.85
N ILE A 278 24.41 -4.12 4.52
CA ILE A 278 24.01 -5.53 4.59
C ILE A 278 23.39 -6.01 3.27
N HIS A 279 22.58 -5.18 2.61
CA HIS A 279 21.91 -5.55 1.36
C HIS A 279 21.93 -4.40 0.33
N PRO A 280 23.06 -4.12 -0.33
CA PRO A 280 23.25 -2.88 -1.11
C PRO A 280 22.59 -2.87 -2.51
N GLN A 281 22.20 -4.02 -3.04
CA GLN A 281 21.74 -4.15 -4.43
C GLN A 281 20.62 -5.16 -4.56
N GLY A 282 19.79 -4.98 -5.60
CA GLY A 282 18.79 -5.97 -6.01
C GLY A 282 19.44 -7.18 -6.67
N LEU A 283 18.88 -8.36 -6.41
CA LEU A 283 19.38 -9.64 -6.88
C LEU A 283 18.33 -10.34 -7.77
N VAL A 284 18.83 -11.18 -8.67
CA VAL A 284 18.04 -12.18 -9.42
C VAL A 284 18.33 -13.53 -8.79
N GLU A 285 17.41 -14.01 -7.97
CA GLU A 285 17.52 -15.33 -7.35
C GLU A 285 17.03 -16.40 -8.31
N ILE A 286 17.87 -17.40 -8.59
CA ILE A 286 17.60 -18.46 -9.56
C ILE A 286 18.06 -19.83 -9.06
N HIS A 287 17.28 -20.86 -9.38
CA HIS A 287 17.59 -22.24 -9.02
C HIS A 287 18.86 -22.73 -9.75
N PRO A 288 19.74 -23.54 -9.10
CA PRO A 288 20.96 -24.07 -9.71
C PRO A 288 20.76 -24.72 -11.08
N LEU A 289 19.70 -25.54 -11.23
CA LEU A 289 19.38 -26.22 -12.50
C LEU A 289 19.09 -25.26 -13.67
N ASP A 290 18.45 -24.11 -13.40
CA ASP A 290 18.16 -23.15 -14.46
C ASP A 290 19.37 -22.23 -14.71
N ALA A 291 20.14 -21.92 -13.66
CA ALA A 291 21.41 -21.24 -13.80
C ALA A 291 22.38 -22.03 -14.70
N GLU A 292 22.48 -23.34 -14.51
CA GLU A 292 23.31 -24.23 -15.34
C GLU A 292 22.87 -24.22 -16.81
N LYS A 293 21.56 -24.42 -17.07
CA LYS A 293 20.99 -24.35 -18.43
C LYS A 293 21.28 -23.02 -19.12
N LEU A 294 21.26 -21.92 -18.36
CA LEU A 294 21.51 -20.56 -18.85
C LEU A 294 22.99 -20.15 -18.79
N SER A 295 23.90 -21.05 -18.39
CA SER A 295 25.33 -20.76 -18.22
C SER A 295 25.63 -19.56 -17.29
N LEU A 296 24.81 -19.39 -16.26
CA LEU A 296 24.93 -18.38 -15.21
C LEU A 296 25.61 -18.96 -13.97
N LYS A 297 26.47 -18.17 -13.34
CA LYS A 297 27.10 -18.48 -12.05
C LYS A 297 26.65 -17.48 -10.98
N ASP A 298 26.80 -17.86 -9.72
CA ASP A 298 26.58 -16.93 -8.60
C ASP A 298 27.48 -15.69 -8.79
N GLY A 299 26.89 -14.50 -8.65
CA GLY A 299 27.59 -13.23 -8.84
C GLY A 299 27.70 -12.73 -10.27
N ASP A 300 27.35 -13.52 -11.29
CA ASP A 300 27.24 -13.03 -12.69
C ASP A 300 26.21 -11.90 -12.78
N MET A 301 26.31 -11.07 -13.82
CA MET A 301 25.22 -10.16 -14.17
C MET A 301 24.26 -10.85 -15.14
N ALA A 302 22.97 -10.72 -14.87
CA ALA A 302 21.91 -11.23 -15.74
C ALA A 302 20.96 -10.10 -16.14
N ARG A 303 20.45 -10.22 -17.36
CA ARG A 303 19.36 -9.41 -17.87
C ARG A 303 18.08 -10.23 -17.78
N VAL A 304 17.13 -9.77 -17.00
CA VAL A 304 15.78 -10.33 -16.91
C VAL A 304 14.88 -9.53 -17.83
N ILE A 305 14.20 -10.19 -18.76
CA ILE A 305 13.41 -9.56 -19.83
C ILE A 305 11.99 -10.08 -19.73
N SER A 306 11.02 -9.19 -19.77
CA SER A 306 9.60 -9.50 -19.94
C SER A 306 9.06 -8.82 -21.21
N ARG A 307 7.78 -8.99 -21.50
CA ARG A 307 7.09 -8.28 -22.60
C ARG A 307 7.07 -6.76 -22.41
N ARG A 308 7.27 -6.27 -21.19
CA ARG A 308 7.16 -4.85 -20.83
C ARG A 308 8.49 -4.15 -20.72
N GLY A 309 9.58 -4.87 -20.48
CA GLY A 309 10.89 -4.27 -20.34
C GLY A 309 11.98 -5.24 -19.91
N ARG A 310 13.10 -4.68 -19.45
CA ARG A 310 14.26 -5.43 -19.00
C ARG A 310 14.92 -4.79 -17.79
N VAL A 311 15.44 -5.62 -16.89
CA VAL A 311 16.22 -5.23 -15.72
C VAL A 311 17.56 -5.96 -15.76
N VAL A 312 18.64 -5.28 -15.37
CA VAL A 312 19.96 -5.90 -15.20
C VAL A 312 20.26 -5.94 -13.71
N ALA A 313 20.55 -7.12 -13.19
CA ALA A 313 20.84 -7.32 -11.78
C ALA A 313 21.77 -8.52 -11.56
N ARG A 314 22.36 -8.60 -10.37
CA ARG A 314 23.33 -9.65 -10.03
C ARG A 314 22.62 -10.95 -9.72
N VAL A 315 23.13 -12.05 -10.26
CA VAL A 315 22.61 -13.40 -10.03
C VAL A 315 22.97 -13.86 -8.63
N LYS A 316 21.97 -14.44 -7.94
CA LYS A 316 22.15 -15.23 -6.74
C LYS A 316 21.63 -16.65 -7.01
N VAL A 317 22.52 -17.64 -7.01
CA VAL A 317 22.13 -19.04 -7.18
C VAL A 317 21.68 -19.59 -5.83
N THR A 318 20.47 -20.13 -5.77
CA THR A 318 19.84 -20.59 -4.52
C THR A 318 18.71 -21.59 -4.78
N GLU A 319 18.45 -22.49 -3.83
CA GLU A 319 17.38 -23.50 -3.91
C GLU A 319 16.05 -23.03 -3.27
N ILE A 320 15.97 -21.76 -2.84
CA ILE A 320 14.77 -21.20 -2.19
C ILE A 320 13.54 -21.25 -3.12
N SER A 321 13.74 -20.89 -4.40
CA SER A 321 12.70 -20.97 -5.43
C SER A 321 12.84 -22.27 -6.22
N PRO A 322 11.73 -22.92 -6.61
CA PRO A 322 11.78 -24.14 -7.41
C PRO A 322 12.31 -23.88 -8.82
N PRO A 323 12.76 -24.93 -9.55
CA PRO A 323 13.09 -24.81 -10.96
C PRO A 323 11.95 -24.19 -11.78
N GLY A 324 12.29 -23.35 -12.75
CA GLY A 324 11.35 -22.59 -13.57
C GLY A 324 10.90 -21.26 -12.95
N VAL A 325 11.33 -20.93 -11.73
CA VAL A 325 10.94 -19.72 -11.00
C VAL A 325 12.16 -18.88 -10.65
N VAL A 326 12.07 -17.59 -10.96
CA VAL A 326 13.04 -16.54 -10.64
C VAL A 326 12.42 -15.59 -9.64
N PHE A 327 13.19 -15.17 -8.63
CA PHE A 327 12.74 -14.21 -7.64
C PHE A 327 13.53 -12.90 -7.74
N MET A 328 12.82 -11.78 -7.62
CA MET A 328 13.41 -10.45 -7.45
C MET A 328 12.66 -9.66 -6.38
N SER A 329 13.38 -8.87 -5.58
CA SER A 329 12.75 -7.89 -4.70
C SER A 329 12.53 -6.56 -5.42
N PHE A 330 11.54 -5.78 -4.95
CA PHE A 330 11.16 -4.50 -5.57
C PHE A 330 11.68 -3.27 -4.80
N HIS A 331 12.69 -3.45 -3.94
CA HIS A 331 13.25 -2.39 -3.10
C HIS A 331 14.22 -1.44 -3.81
N PHE A 332 14.71 -1.82 -4.99
CA PHE A 332 15.86 -1.19 -5.62
C PHE A 332 15.46 -0.55 -6.95
N LYS A 333 15.59 0.77 -7.06
CA LYS A 333 15.31 1.50 -8.30
C LYS A 333 16.24 1.08 -9.45
N GLU A 334 17.48 0.73 -9.12
CA GLU A 334 18.50 0.28 -10.07
C GLU A 334 18.17 -1.11 -10.64
N ALA A 335 17.38 -1.90 -9.91
CA ALA A 335 16.95 -3.24 -10.27
C ALA A 335 15.41 -3.38 -10.11
N ALA A 336 14.67 -2.43 -10.67
CA ALA A 336 13.24 -2.27 -10.43
C ALA A 336 12.40 -3.44 -10.99
N ALA A 337 12.09 -4.42 -10.14
CA ALA A 337 11.35 -5.63 -10.53
C ALA A 337 9.98 -5.32 -11.17
N ASN A 338 9.32 -4.26 -10.73
CA ASN A 338 8.01 -3.85 -11.25
C ASN A 338 8.06 -3.30 -12.69
N LEU A 339 9.25 -3.04 -13.25
CA LEU A 339 9.39 -2.78 -14.67
C LEU A 339 9.05 -4.02 -15.51
N LEU A 340 9.10 -5.21 -14.91
CA LEU A 340 8.86 -6.48 -15.55
C LEU A 340 7.43 -6.99 -15.35
N THR A 341 6.75 -6.60 -14.25
CA THR A 341 5.44 -7.14 -13.83
C THR A 341 4.30 -6.67 -14.71
N ILE A 342 3.21 -7.45 -14.73
CA ILE A 342 1.99 -7.16 -15.49
C ILE A 342 1.01 -6.31 -14.65
N ASP A 343 0.26 -5.44 -15.32
CA ASP A 343 -0.77 -4.57 -14.74
C ASP A 343 -2.17 -5.23 -14.71
N ALA A 344 -2.25 -6.54 -14.98
CA ALA A 344 -3.50 -7.27 -14.96
C ALA A 344 -4.12 -7.26 -13.55
N LEU A 345 -5.38 -6.86 -13.46
CA LEU A 345 -6.08 -6.66 -12.20
C LEU A 345 -6.99 -7.84 -11.84
N ASP A 346 -7.02 -8.18 -10.55
CA ASP A 346 -8.08 -9.02 -9.99
C ASP A 346 -9.46 -8.39 -10.29
N PRO A 347 -10.44 -9.14 -10.81
CA PRO A 347 -11.72 -8.58 -11.24
C PRO A 347 -12.54 -7.95 -10.10
N VAL A 348 -12.31 -8.35 -8.85
CA VAL A 348 -13.07 -7.88 -7.67
C VAL A 348 -12.28 -6.84 -6.89
N ALA A 349 -11.08 -7.19 -6.45
CA ALA A 349 -10.25 -6.37 -5.58
C ALA A 349 -9.45 -5.31 -6.33
N LYS A 350 -9.34 -5.43 -7.67
CA LYS A 350 -8.54 -4.52 -8.52
C LYS A 350 -7.07 -4.44 -8.11
N ILE A 351 -6.54 -5.53 -7.54
CA ILE A 351 -5.13 -5.66 -7.15
C ILE A 351 -4.34 -6.23 -8.32
N PRO A 352 -3.14 -5.71 -8.63
CA PRO A 352 -2.33 -6.19 -9.75
C PRO A 352 -1.68 -7.56 -9.49
N GLU A 353 -1.48 -8.33 -10.56
CA GLU A 353 -0.86 -9.65 -10.56
C GLU A 353 0.67 -9.57 -10.48
N LEU A 354 1.18 -9.25 -9.29
CA LEU A 354 2.63 -9.03 -9.06
C LEU A 354 3.44 -10.31 -8.81
N LYS A 355 2.80 -11.47 -8.71
CA LYS A 355 3.43 -12.72 -8.22
C LYS A 355 3.70 -13.74 -9.33
N VAL A 356 3.15 -13.51 -10.52
CA VAL A 356 3.36 -14.34 -11.70
C VAL A 356 3.52 -13.42 -12.89
N CYS A 357 4.66 -13.55 -13.57
CA CYS A 357 5.01 -12.80 -14.76
C CYS A 357 5.96 -13.66 -15.59
N ALA A 358 5.76 -13.78 -16.89
CA ALA A 358 6.65 -14.57 -17.73
C ALA A 358 7.90 -13.75 -18.08
N VAL A 359 9.07 -14.35 -17.88
CA VAL A 359 10.37 -13.73 -18.16
C VAL A 359 11.31 -14.68 -18.87
N ARG A 360 12.30 -14.11 -19.55
CA ARG A 360 13.51 -14.78 -19.99
C ARG A 360 14.70 -14.16 -19.28
N VAL A 361 15.66 -15.00 -18.89
CA VAL A 361 16.90 -14.56 -18.26
C VAL A 361 18.06 -14.83 -19.20
N GLU A 362 18.87 -13.81 -19.46
CA GLU A 362 20.06 -13.87 -20.30
C GLU A 362 21.29 -13.51 -19.48
N LYS A 363 22.43 -14.15 -19.77
CA LYS A 363 23.72 -13.67 -19.29
C LYS A 363 24.05 -12.30 -19.87
N CYS A 364 24.47 -11.38 -19.02
CA CYS A 364 24.89 -10.04 -19.42
C CYS A 364 26.37 -9.86 -19.07
N THR A 365 27.21 -9.59 -20.07
CA THR A 365 28.53 -9.03 -19.84
C THR A 365 28.39 -7.52 -19.71
N LEU A 366 28.89 -6.95 -18.61
CA LEU A 366 29.00 -5.50 -18.45
C LEU A 366 30.06 -4.93 -19.37
#